data_AF-V9F8L1-F1
#
_entry.id   AF-V9F8L1-F1
#
_cell.length_a   1.000
_cell.length_b   1.000
_cell.length_c   1.000
_cell.angle_alpha   90.00
_cell.angle_beta   90.00
_cell.angle_gamma   90.00
#
_symmetry.space_group_name_H-M   'P 1'
#
loop_
_entity.id
_entity.type
_entity.pdbx_description
1 polymer ?
#
loop_
_entity_poly.entity_id
_entity_poly.type
_entity_poly.pdbx_seq_one_letter_code
_entity_poly.pdbx_strand_id
1 'polypeptide(L)'
;MKFVDLFIQTVMLLQILENGLPIALVAVFTVIVAANALWCAILMFLPLKQAVLVENFVDLIFDLLIAVGYPMILVCYCLSAFKFDRAKLTINLAAFPQGWMEQSASTIADPVQTVVIYKTLKSLRISSVFNFFTRMGINVTLWFKLHRITNFMNNPRSQTSSIYPKRNRVAASSLVVFTLLVIVYVEESTRTSARACYPHPECVMNARRWIMLEKDSLTQCPCLALIDNDIAPKTYAEWMNPKNVTTKVAQLATTGFLQIVQLTNRKLEVIPEELRGCTDMRYISLVYTHTQTFPVWIHELTQLEYLRVEGKPTVGLVSLPADMFDEMSSLTTLHLGSNVALTQLPSFHGLTSLKMLAVAVSLSLLELPAFDSLHKLERLIIAIAPQLDSLPDFLPIHDLKSFVTIDRGMWCCNGFLGECDLQNPLCGVHPVWGSPAATCLPANRTASRATLDAIAKFSKSICGGLLRPTDVQYPPTEETMASCGGILYRQCELPGSPAAICYNARFMGIACTTSVYPIEMRRRQIAQGVGDPCDPEYEAWLGCK
;
A
#
# COMPACT_ATOMS: atom_id res chain seq x y z
N MET A 1 -29.64 29.16 -3.88
CA MET A 1 -29.08 28.24 -2.86
C MET A 1 -29.23 26.77 -3.25
N LYS A 2 -30.43 26.25 -3.56
CA LYS A 2 -30.58 24.79 -3.81
C LYS A 2 -29.87 24.25 -5.06
N PHE A 3 -29.83 25.01 -6.15
CA PHE A 3 -29.05 24.62 -7.34
C PHE A 3 -27.54 24.57 -7.07
N VAL A 4 -27.04 25.44 -6.18
CA VAL A 4 -25.62 25.42 -5.75
C VAL A 4 -25.34 24.16 -4.92
N ASP A 5 -26.25 23.82 -4.02
CA ASP A 5 -26.19 22.59 -3.21
C ASP A 5 -26.17 21.35 -4.13
N LEU A 6 -27.16 21.20 -5.02
CA LEU A 6 -27.19 20.09 -5.98
C LEU A 6 -25.95 20.05 -6.89
N PHE A 7 -25.42 21.21 -7.31
CA PHE A 7 -24.18 21.26 -8.08
C PHE A 7 -22.98 20.73 -7.30
N ILE A 8 -22.78 21.16 -6.05
CA ILE A 8 -21.69 20.65 -5.19
C ILE A 8 -21.86 19.14 -4.97
N GLN A 9 -23.09 18.68 -4.77
CA GLN A 9 -23.40 17.25 -4.60
C GLN A 9 -23.09 16.45 -5.87
N THR A 10 -23.46 16.95 -7.06
CA THR A 10 -23.10 16.32 -8.33
C THR A 10 -21.59 16.25 -8.52
N VAL A 11 -20.87 17.33 -8.20
CA VAL A 11 -19.41 17.37 -8.26
C VAL A 11 -18.80 16.30 -7.34
N MET A 12 -19.29 16.16 -6.11
CA MET A 12 -18.83 15.09 -5.22
C MET A 12 -19.14 13.70 -5.75
N LEU A 13 -20.30 13.49 -6.36
CA LEU A 13 -20.65 12.23 -7.00
C LEU A 13 -19.66 11.90 -8.14
N LEU A 14 -19.29 12.89 -8.97
CA LEU A 14 -18.27 12.71 -10.01
C LEU A 14 -16.91 12.35 -9.39
N GLN A 15 -16.48 13.01 -8.31
CA GLN A 15 -15.26 12.64 -7.58
C GLN A 15 -15.33 11.21 -7.05
N ILE A 16 -16.49 10.76 -6.57
CA ILE A 16 -16.69 9.40 -6.05
C ILE A 16 -16.54 8.36 -7.17
N LEU A 17 -17.08 8.66 -8.35
CA LEU A 17 -16.94 7.84 -9.56
C LEU A 17 -15.49 7.77 -10.04
N GLU A 18 -14.80 8.92 -10.12
CA GLU A 18 -13.40 9.04 -10.54
C GLU A 18 -12.44 8.32 -9.58
N ASN A 19 -12.69 8.40 -8.27
CA ASN A 19 -11.89 7.69 -7.28
C ASN A 19 -12.11 6.16 -7.29
N GLY A 20 -13.08 5.64 -8.05
CA GLY A 20 -13.32 4.20 -8.14
C GLY A 20 -13.77 3.56 -6.83
N LEU A 21 -14.48 4.30 -5.96
CA LEU A 21 -14.99 3.79 -4.67
C LEU A 21 -15.88 2.55 -4.85
N PRO A 22 -15.98 1.60 -3.92
CA PRO A 22 -16.87 0.43 -4.05
C PRO A 22 -18.30 0.75 -4.53
N ILE A 23 -18.89 -0.10 -5.38
CA ILE A 23 -20.21 0.15 -6.02
C ILE A 23 -21.31 0.43 -5.00
N ALA A 24 -21.29 -0.26 -3.86
CA ALA A 24 -22.23 -0.02 -2.76
C ALA A 24 -22.18 1.44 -2.26
N LEU A 25 -20.98 2.02 -2.11
CA LEU A 25 -20.83 3.41 -1.66
C LEU A 25 -21.25 4.41 -2.75
N VAL A 26 -21.02 4.08 -4.02
CA VAL A 26 -21.51 4.89 -5.16
C VAL A 26 -23.04 4.90 -5.17
N ALA A 27 -23.67 3.73 -5.02
CA ALA A 27 -25.12 3.59 -5.02
C ALA A 27 -25.75 4.38 -3.86
N VAL A 28 -25.21 4.27 -2.65
CA VAL A 28 -25.67 5.03 -1.47
C VAL A 28 -25.62 6.54 -1.75
N PHE A 29 -24.49 7.05 -2.25
CA PHE A 29 -24.37 8.49 -2.53
C PHE A 29 -25.33 8.93 -3.65
N THR A 30 -25.46 8.12 -4.70
CA THR A 30 -26.39 8.39 -5.82
C THR A 30 -27.83 8.47 -5.34
N VAL A 31 -28.25 7.56 -4.45
CA VAL A 31 -29.58 7.57 -3.83
C VAL A 31 -29.78 8.84 -3.00
N ILE A 32 -28.78 9.27 -2.22
CA ILE A 32 -28.86 10.51 -1.43
C ILE A 32 -29.11 11.72 -2.35
N VAL A 33 -28.33 11.86 -3.44
CA VAL A 33 -28.47 12.97 -4.39
C VAL A 33 -29.80 12.93 -5.14
N ALA A 34 -30.20 11.74 -5.62
CA ALA A 34 -31.48 11.54 -6.32
C ALA A 34 -32.68 11.83 -5.41
N ALA A 35 -32.66 11.32 -4.18
CA ALA A 35 -33.72 11.55 -3.20
C ALA A 35 -33.82 13.04 -2.82
N ASN A 36 -32.69 13.73 -2.70
CA ASN A 36 -32.66 15.17 -2.44
C ASN A 36 -33.36 15.97 -3.56
N ALA A 37 -33.04 15.67 -4.83
CA ALA A 37 -33.65 16.33 -5.98
C ALA A 37 -35.15 16.01 -6.12
N LEU A 38 -35.56 14.75 -5.93
CA LEU A 38 -36.97 14.35 -5.96
C LEU A 38 -37.78 14.99 -4.83
N TRP A 39 -37.22 15.06 -3.63
CA TRP A 39 -37.89 15.70 -2.51
C TRP A 39 -38.16 17.19 -2.78
N CYS A 40 -37.22 17.89 -3.43
CA CYS A 40 -37.43 19.26 -3.89
C CYS A 40 -38.62 19.37 -4.85
N ALA A 41 -38.75 18.45 -5.80
CA ALA A 41 -39.87 18.44 -6.73
C ALA A 41 -41.22 18.18 -6.01
N ILE A 42 -41.22 17.28 -5.03
CA ILE A 42 -42.41 16.95 -4.21
C ILE A 42 -42.86 18.17 -3.38
N LEU A 43 -41.92 18.87 -2.73
CA LEU A 43 -42.21 20.06 -1.93
C LEU A 43 -42.85 21.20 -2.73
N MET A 44 -42.59 21.32 -4.04
CA MET A 44 -43.22 22.33 -4.89
C MET A 44 -44.75 22.14 -5.05
N PHE A 45 -45.28 20.95 -4.75
CA PHE A 45 -46.70 20.60 -4.90
C PHE A 45 -47.45 20.35 -3.59
N LEU A 46 -46.74 20.20 -2.46
CA LEU A 46 -47.36 19.96 -1.16
C LEU A 46 -47.93 21.26 -0.54
N PRO A 47 -49.24 21.33 -0.25
CA PRO A 47 -49.86 22.49 0.40
C PRO A 47 -49.65 22.43 1.93
N LEU A 48 -48.41 22.50 2.39
CA LEU A 48 -48.09 22.44 3.83
C LEU A 48 -48.27 23.82 4.49
N LYS A 49 -49.05 23.89 5.58
CA LYS A 49 -49.20 25.10 6.40
C LYS A 49 -47.86 25.56 7.03
N GLN A 50 -46.95 24.61 7.30
CA GLN A 50 -45.58 24.84 7.78
C GLN A 50 -44.52 24.56 6.69
N ALA A 51 -44.84 24.77 5.40
CA ALA A 51 -43.97 24.41 4.28
C ALA A 51 -42.52 24.89 4.45
N VAL A 52 -42.30 26.12 4.91
CA VAL A 52 -40.94 26.70 5.05
C VAL A 52 -40.09 25.96 6.10
N LEU A 53 -40.69 25.52 7.22
CA LEU A 53 -39.96 24.79 8.25
C LEU A 53 -39.59 23.38 7.76
N VAL A 54 -40.54 22.69 7.14
CA VAL A 54 -40.34 21.34 6.58
C VAL A 54 -39.31 21.37 5.44
N GLU A 55 -39.39 22.37 4.55
CA GLU A 55 -38.41 22.61 3.48
C GLU A 55 -36.98 22.73 4.05
N ASN A 56 -36.76 23.64 5.00
CA ASN A 56 -35.44 23.84 5.60
C ASN A 56 -34.96 22.61 6.38
N PHE A 57 -35.85 21.90 7.08
CA PHE A 57 -35.49 20.73 7.86
C PHE A 57 -35.04 19.57 6.98
N VAL A 58 -35.75 19.29 5.88
CA VAL A 58 -35.34 18.22 4.97
C VAL A 58 -34.07 18.58 4.22
N ASP A 59 -33.92 19.84 3.80
CA ASP A 59 -32.67 20.33 3.22
C ASP A 59 -31.47 20.21 4.17
N LEU A 60 -31.70 20.37 5.48
CA LEU A 60 -30.70 20.16 6.52
C LEU A 60 -30.33 18.67 6.65
N ILE A 61 -31.32 17.76 6.61
CA ILE A 61 -31.07 16.32 6.70
C ILE A 61 -30.17 15.84 5.57
N PHE A 62 -30.43 16.25 4.32
CA PHE A 62 -29.58 15.86 3.19
C PHE A 62 -28.15 16.41 3.30
N ASP A 63 -27.97 17.67 3.72
CA ASP A 63 -26.63 18.22 3.95
C ASP A 63 -25.91 17.46 5.07
N LEU A 64 -26.61 17.09 6.14
CA LEU A 64 -26.04 16.29 7.23
C LEU A 64 -25.66 14.88 6.77
N LEU A 65 -26.50 14.24 5.96
CA LEU A 65 -26.22 12.93 5.36
C LEU A 65 -24.96 12.98 4.49
N ILE A 66 -24.72 14.07 3.77
CA ILE A 66 -23.53 14.19 2.91
C ILE A 66 -22.29 14.60 3.70
N ALA A 67 -22.41 15.58 4.60
CA ALA A 67 -21.31 16.12 5.38
C ALA A 67 -20.78 15.14 6.43
N VAL A 68 -21.68 14.38 7.06
CA VAL A 68 -21.38 13.52 8.22
C VAL A 68 -21.77 12.08 7.95
N GLY A 69 -22.99 11.83 7.47
CA GLY A 69 -23.51 10.48 7.28
C GLY A 69 -22.68 9.64 6.32
N TYR A 70 -22.34 10.18 5.15
CA TYR A 70 -21.62 9.46 4.11
C TYR A 70 -20.17 9.15 4.51
N PRO A 71 -19.37 10.10 5.06
CA PRO A 71 -18.08 9.76 5.65
C PRO A 71 -18.15 8.68 6.72
N MET A 72 -19.16 8.70 7.59
CA MET A 72 -19.36 7.66 8.60
C MET A 72 -19.67 6.29 7.96
N ILE A 73 -20.55 6.25 6.96
CA ILE A 73 -20.86 5.02 6.20
C ILE A 73 -19.60 4.46 5.53
N LEU A 74 -18.76 5.33 4.97
CA LEU A 74 -17.51 4.93 4.33
C LEU A 74 -16.53 4.33 5.36
N VAL A 75 -16.38 4.94 6.54
CA VAL A 75 -15.56 4.37 7.63
C VAL A 75 -16.12 3.03 8.10
N CYS A 76 -17.44 2.93 8.30
CA CYS A 76 -18.10 1.67 8.65
C CYS A 76 -17.88 0.59 7.59
N TYR A 77 -17.97 0.96 6.30
CA TYR A 77 -17.65 0.06 5.20
C TYR A 77 -16.22 -0.46 5.32
N CYS A 78 -15.22 0.42 5.48
CA CYS A 78 -13.82 0.01 5.65
C CYS A 78 -13.63 -0.94 6.85
N LEU A 79 -14.26 -0.65 7.99
CA LEU A 79 -14.17 -1.49 9.18
C LEU A 79 -14.83 -2.87 8.98
N SER A 80 -15.92 -2.94 8.21
CA SER A 80 -16.63 -4.19 7.94
C SER A 80 -16.01 -5.03 6.83
N ALA A 81 -15.41 -4.38 5.83
CA ALA A 81 -14.83 -5.02 4.65
C ALA A 81 -13.40 -5.53 4.90
N PHE A 82 -12.66 -4.92 5.85
CA PHE A 82 -11.30 -5.35 6.15
C PHE A 82 -11.28 -6.61 7.01
N LYS A 83 -10.83 -7.72 6.44
CA LYS A 83 -10.53 -8.93 7.21
C LYS A 83 -9.02 -9.04 7.36
N PHE A 84 -8.56 -8.94 8.60
CA PHE A 84 -7.16 -9.15 8.95
C PHE A 84 -7.05 -10.02 10.19
N ASP A 85 -6.39 -11.16 10.04
CA ASP A 85 -6.19 -12.11 11.13
C ASP A 85 -5.09 -11.61 12.08
N ARG A 86 -5.52 -10.84 13.09
CA ARG A 86 -4.63 -10.31 14.13
C ARG A 86 -4.04 -11.41 15.00
N ALA A 87 -4.72 -12.54 15.16
CA ALA A 87 -4.21 -13.67 15.92
C ALA A 87 -3.06 -14.32 15.15
N LYS A 88 -3.20 -14.50 13.82
CA LYS A 88 -2.13 -14.96 12.93
C LYS A 88 -0.90 -14.06 12.99
N LEU A 89 -1.09 -12.74 12.94
CA LEU A 89 0.01 -11.78 13.11
C LEU A 89 0.69 -11.90 14.48
N THR A 90 -0.09 -12.06 15.55
CA THR A 90 0.44 -12.19 16.92
C THR A 90 1.30 -13.45 17.06
N ILE A 91 0.86 -14.56 16.46
CA ILE A 91 1.64 -15.81 16.42
C ILE A 91 2.94 -15.58 15.65
N ASN A 92 2.89 -14.93 14.48
CA ASN A 92 4.09 -14.64 13.69
C ASN A 92 5.09 -13.75 14.45
N LEU A 93 4.62 -12.70 15.13
CA LEU A 93 5.46 -11.82 15.96
C LEU A 93 6.15 -12.58 17.11
N ALA A 94 5.50 -13.63 17.63
CA ALA A 94 6.04 -14.45 18.70
C ALA A 94 6.92 -15.61 18.21
N ALA A 95 6.79 -16.02 16.94
CA ALA A 95 7.50 -17.16 16.36
C ALA A 95 8.75 -16.74 15.58
N PHE A 96 8.71 -15.63 14.83
CA PHE A 96 9.83 -15.16 14.02
C PHE A 96 10.68 -14.12 14.77
N PRO A 97 12.00 -14.03 14.49
CA PRO A 97 12.85 -12.99 15.05
C PRO A 97 12.49 -11.57 14.56
N GLN A 98 12.88 -10.55 15.34
CA GLN A 98 12.61 -9.15 14.98
C GLN A 98 13.22 -8.77 13.63
N GLY A 99 12.44 -8.02 12.83
CA GLY A 99 12.85 -7.50 11.54
C GLY A 99 12.73 -8.49 10.37
N TRP A 100 12.26 -9.72 10.63
CA TRP A 100 11.85 -10.65 9.58
C TRP A 100 10.54 -10.20 8.91
N MET A 101 10.38 -10.47 7.62
CA MET A 101 9.23 -9.99 6.85
C MET A 101 7.91 -10.70 7.23
N GLU A 102 8.00 -11.91 7.77
CA GLU A 102 6.88 -12.70 8.27
C GLU A 102 6.17 -12.02 9.45
N GLN A 103 6.85 -11.09 10.13
CA GLN A 103 6.27 -10.21 11.14
C GLN A 103 5.51 -9.01 10.56
N SER A 104 5.63 -8.74 9.26
CA SER A 104 4.96 -7.59 8.65
C SER A 104 3.49 -7.89 8.42
N ALA A 105 2.60 -6.99 8.86
CA ALA A 105 1.18 -7.10 8.53
C ALA A 105 0.92 -7.16 7.01
N SER A 106 1.77 -6.52 6.21
CA SER A 106 1.64 -6.49 4.75
C SER A 106 1.90 -7.83 4.06
N THR A 107 2.52 -8.80 4.74
CA THR A 107 2.73 -10.16 4.17
C THR A 107 1.57 -11.09 4.46
N ILE A 108 0.73 -10.76 5.45
CA ILE A 108 -0.43 -11.56 5.88
C ILE A 108 -1.73 -10.96 5.32
N ALA A 109 -1.81 -9.64 5.20
CA ALA A 109 -3.01 -8.94 4.78
C ALA A 109 -3.36 -9.23 3.32
N ASP A 110 -4.66 -9.34 3.03
CA ASP A 110 -5.14 -9.40 1.66
C ASP A 110 -4.77 -8.10 0.92
N PRO A 111 -4.01 -8.18 -0.19
CA PRO A 111 -3.50 -7.00 -0.88
C PRO A 111 -4.62 -6.19 -1.55
N VAL A 112 -5.67 -6.86 -2.04
CA VAL A 112 -6.81 -6.23 -2.69
C VAL A 112 -7.62 -5.42 -1.68
N GLN A 113 -7.98 -6.03 -0.55
CA GLN A 113 -8.69 -5.35 0.54
C GLN A 113 -7.88 -4.16 1.05
N THR A 114 -6.58 -4.36 1.28
CA THR A 114 -5.68 -3.30 1.76
C THR A 114 -5.69 -2.08 0.84
N VAL A 115 -5.57 -2.30 -0.47
CA VAL A 115 -5.60 -1.21 -1.47
C VAL A 115 -6.97 -0.54 -1.55
N VAL A 116 -8.06 -1.33 -1.57
CA VAL A 116 -9.43 -0.79 -1.59
C VAL A 116 -9.67 0.11 -0.38
N ILE A 117 -9.26 -0.31 0.80
CA ILE A 117 -9.43 0.46 2.04
C ILE A 117 -8.51 1.67 2.08
N TYR A 118 -7.23 1.51 1.72
CA TYR A 118 -6.28 2.62 1.64
C TYR A 118 -6.87 3.74 0.76
N LYS A 119 -7.35 3.39 -0.44
CA LYS A 119 -7.90 4.38 -1.37
C LYS A 119 -9.21 4.98 -0.87
N THR A 120 -10.09 4.15 -0.31
CA THR A 120 -11.38 4.57 0.23
C THR A 120 -11.19 5.56 1.39
N LEU A 121 -10.33 5.25 2.36
CA LEU A 121 -9.99 6.17 3.45
C LEU A 121 -9.23 7.40 2.95
N LYS A 122 -8.35 7.27 1.96
CA LYS A 122 -7.64 8.41 1.37
C LYS A 122 -8.60 9.38 0.69
N SER A 123 -9.69 8.90 0.11
CA SER A 123 -10.74 9.76 -0.46
C SER A 123 -11.44 10.64 0.60
N LEU A 124 -11.36 10.27 1.88
CA LEU A 124 -11.81 11.11 3.00
C LEU A 124 -10.88 12.29 3.30
N ARG A 125 -9.63 12.27 2.83
CA ARG A 125 -8.67 13.34 3.09
C ARG A 125 -8.87 14.47 2.10
N ILE A 126 -8.66 15.70 2.56
CA ILE A 126 -8.55 16.86 1.68
C ILE A 126 -7.15 16.83 1.06
N SER A 127 -7.05 16.24 -0.12
CA SER A 127 -5.79 16.09 -0.86
C SER A 127 -5.64 17.05 -2.03
N SER A 128 -6.67 17.84 -2.34
CA SER A 128 -6.65 18.80 -3.44
C SER A 128 -7.43 20.05 -3.09
N VAL A 129 -7.10 21.15 -3.75
CA VAL A 129 -7.81 22.43 -3.65
C VAL A 129 -9.30 22.25 -3.97
N PHE A 130 -9.61 21.41 -4.96
CA PHE A 130 -10.98 21.12 -5.33
C PHE A 130 -11.74 20.35 -4.24
N ASN A 131 -11.12 19.34 -3.62
CA ASN A 131 -11.67 18.63 -2.47
C ASN A 131 -11.91 19.56 -1.27
N PHE A 132 -11.03 20.54 -1.08
CA PHE A 132 -11.20 21.55 -0.04
C PHE A 132 -12.46 22.37 -0.28
N PHE A 133 -12.64 22.91 -1.48
CA PHE A 133 -13.80 23.75 -1.80
C PHE A 133 -15.13 22.99 -1.76
N THR A 134 -15.19 21.76 -2.27
CA THR A 134 -16.44 20.99 -2.25
C THR A 134 -16.87 20.64 -0.82
N ARG A 135 -15.91 20.19 0.02
CA ARG A 135 -16.19 19.85 1.41
C ARG A 135 -16.46 21.05 2.29
N MET A 136 -15.67 22.11 2.15
CA MET A 136 -15.89 23.35 2.90
C MET A 136 -17.21 23.99 2.47
N GLY A 137 -17.54 23.94 1.17
CA GLY A 137 -18.82 24.39 0.62
C GLY A 137 -20.01 23.74 1.32
N ILE A 138 -20.03 22.41 1.44
CA ILE A 138 -21.11 21.68 2.14
C ILE A 138 -21.17 22.01 3.63
N ASN A 139 -20.02 22.15 4.30
CA ASN A 139 -20.02 22.53 5.72
C ASN A 139 -20.56 23.95 5.92
N VAL A 140 -20.25 24.88 5.00
CA VAL A 140 -20.78 26.25 5.02
C VAL A 140 -22.28 26.27 4.72
N THR A 141 -22.77 25.48 3.75
CA THR A 141 -24.23 25.40 3.47
C THR A 141 -24.99 24.81 4.66
N LEU A 142 -24.43 23.78 5.30
CA LEU A 142 -24.98 23.18 6.51
C LEU A 142 -25.06 24.20 7.66
N TRP A 143 -23.98 24.94 7.91
CA TRP A 143 -23.94 25.99 8.94
C TRP A 143 -24.98 27.08 8.70
N PHE A 144 -25.07 27.58 7.46
CA PHE A 144 -26.04 28.61 7.12
C PHE A 144 -27.50 28.12 7.29
N LYS A 145 -27.80 26.88 6.87
CA LYS A 145 -29.13 26.28 7.05
C LYS A 145 -29.47 26.06 8.53
N LEU A 146 -28.51 25.62 9.35
CA LEU A 146 -28.68 25.50 10.81
C LEU A 146 -29.04 26.84 11.43
N HIS A 147 -28.26 27.89 11.14
CA HIS A 147 -28.50 29.23 11.68
C HIS A 147 -29.87 29.77 11.25
N ARG A 148 -30.28 29.53 10.00
CA ARG A 148 -31.61 29.89 9.51
C ARG A 148 -32.74 29.20 10.29
N ILE A 149 -32.59 27.90 10.60
CA ILE A 149 -33.57 27.15 11.40
C ILE A 149 -33.61 27.69 12.84
N THR A 150 -32.47 27.98 13.45
CA THR A 150 -32.43 28.53 14.82
C THR A 150 -33.09 29.91 14.89
N ASN A 151 -32.79 30.78 13.92
CA ASN A 151 -33.41 32.10 13.82
C ASN A 151 -34.92 32.00 13.61
N PHE A 152 -35.38 31.02 12.82
CA PHE A 152 -36.80 30.77 12.62
C PHE A 152 -37.49 30.28 13.89
N MET A 153 -36.86 29.39 14.68
CA MET A 153 -37.39 28.94 15.97
C MET A 153 -37.48 30.08 16.99
N ASN A 154 -36.48 30.97 17.03
CA ASN A 154 -36.45 32.10 17.96
C ASN A 154 -37.42 33.24 17.55
N ASN A 155 -37.58 33.46 16.24
CA ASN A 155 -38.43 34.52 15.70
C ASN A 155 -39.36 33.99 14.60
N PRO A 156 -40.45 33.30 14.96
CA PRO A 156 -41.38 32.70 13.99
C PRO A 156 -42.14 33.72 13.14
N ARG A 157 -42.14 35.00 13.54
CA ARG A 157 -42.69 36.12 12.76
C ARG A 157 -41.79 36.58 11.61
N SER A 158 -40.51 36.17 11.59
CA SER A 158 -39.60 36.41 10.47
C SER A 158 -39.88 35.41 9.34
N GLN A 159 -41.03 35.54 8.70
CA GLN A 159 -41.40 34.70 7.57
C GLN A 159 -40.46 35.01 6.38
N THR A 160 -39.35 34.29 6.27
CA THR A 160 -38.57 34.28 5.03
C THR A 160 -39.39 33.59 3.94
N SER A 161 -39.40 34.15 2.74
CA SER A 161 -40.03 33.55 1.56
C SER A 161 -39.60 32.09 1.37
N SER A 162 -40.52 31.24 0.91
CA SER A 162 -40.20 29.86 0.52
C SER A 162 -39.04 29.84 -0.46
N ILE A 163 -38.15 28.87 -0.30
CA ILE A 163 -36.97 28.70 -1.18
C ILE A 163 -37.43 28.21 -2.55
N TYR A 164 -38.57 27.52 -2.61
CA TYR A 164 -39.05 26.83 -3.78
C TYR A 164 -40.20 27.60 -4.46
N PRO A 165 -40.18 27.73 -5.80
CA PRO A 165 -41.31 28.30 -6.53
C PRO A 165 -42.52 27.37 -6.43
N LYS A 166 -43.57 27.80 -5.71
CA LYS A 166 -44.79 26.99 -5.51
C LYS A 166 -45.53 26.77 -6.83
N ARG A 167 -46.01 25.54 -7.06
CA ARG A 167 -46.77 25.13 -8.26
C ARG A 167 -46.05 25.33 -9.62
N ASN A 168 -44.73 25.54 -9.62
CA ASN A 168 -43.99 25.65 -10.88
C ASN A 168 -43.69 24.26 -11.47
N ARG A 169 -44.56 23.83 -12.40
CA ARG A 169 -44.42 22.51 -13.07
C ARG A 169 -43.11 22.35 -13.83
N VAL A 170 -42.61 23.42 -14.45
CA VAL A 170 -41.37 23.37 -15.24
C VAL A 170 -40.18 23.09 -14.32
N ALA A 171 -40.09 23.79 -13.20
CA ALA A 171 -39.02 23.59 -12.22
C ALA A 171 -39.06 22.18 -11.61
N ALA A 172 -40.24 21.69 -11.23
CA ALA A 172 -40.37 20.34 -10.69
C ALA A 172 -40.02 19.25 -11.73
N SER A 173 -40.50 19.39 -12.97
CA SER A 173 -40.14 18.47 -14.06
C SER A 173 -38.62 18.47 -14.32
N SER A 174 -37.97 19.64 -14.26
CA SER A 174 -36.51 19.72 -14.46
C SER A 174 -35.72 18.93 -13.41
N LEU A 175 -36.18 18.89 -12.15
CA LEU A 175 -35.55 18.12 -11.08
C LEU A 175 -35.75 16.60 -11.22
N VAL A 176 -36.92 16.19 -11.72
CA VAL A 176 -37.18 14.78 -12.06
C VAL A 176 -36.28 14.34 -13.21
N VAL A 177 -36.19 15.14 -14.27
CA VAL A 177 -35.29 14.88 -15.40
C VAL A 177 -33.83 14.82 -14.93
N PHE A 178 -33.40 15.77 -14.11
CA PHE A 178 -32.06 15.76 -13.50
C PHE A 178 -31.80 14.46 -12.73
N THR A 179 -32.77 13.99 -11.93
CA THR A 179 -32.64 12.74 -11.17
C THR A 179 -32.44 11.54 -12.09
N LEU A 180 -33.24 11.44 -13.16
CA LEU A 180 -33.10 10.38 -14.16
C LEU A 180 -31.74 10.44 -14.85
N LEU A 181 -31.29 11.64 -15.24
CA LEU A 181 -29.99 11.83 -15.87
C LEU A 181 -28.84 11.41 -14.95
N VAL A 182 -28.90 11.73 -13.66
CA VAL A 182 -27.88 11.31 -12.68
C VAL A 182 -27.84 9.79 -12.56
N ILE A 183 -28.99 9.13 -12.45
CA ILE A 183 -29.06 7.66 -12.36
C ILE A 183 -28.50 7.01 -13.62
N VAL A 184 -28.96 7.45 -14.80
CA VAL A 184 -28.48 6.95 -16.10
C VAL A 184 -26.98 7.19 -16.25
N TYR A 185 -26.48 8.37 -15.88
CA TYR A 185 -25.06 8.69 -15.96
C TYR A 185 -24.22 7.78 -15.08
N VAL A 186 -24.63 7.55 -13.83
CA VAL A 186 -23.93 6.64 -12.90
C VAL A 186 -23.97 5.21 -13.43
N GLU A 187 -25.13 4.74 -13.87
CA GLU A 187 -25.30 3.39 -14.41
C GLU A 187 -24.43 3.17 -15.64
N GLU A 188 -24.50 4.07 -16.64
CA GLU A 188 -23.68 3.94 -17.86
C GLU A 188 -22.18 4.09 -17.56
N SER A 189 -21.80 4.98 -16.63
CA SER A 189 -20.40 5.13 -16.21
C SER A 189 -19.87 3.86 -15.53
N THR A 190 -20.67 3.24 -14.66
CA THR A 190 -20.31 1.97 -14.02
C THR A 190 -20.22 0.84 -15.05
N ARG A 191 -21.21 0.75 -15.95
CA ARG A 191 -21.34 -0.34 -16.93
C ARG A 191 -20.24 -0.31 -17.98
N THR A 192 -19.99 0.85 -18.59
CA THR A 192 -19.01 0.97 -19.67
C THR A 192 -17.59 0.79 -19.14
N SER A 193 -17.25 1.36 -17.99
CA SER A 193 -15.93 1.15 -17.36
C SER A 193 -15.71 -0.29 -16.91
N ALA A 194 -16.74 -0.97 -16.38
CA ALA A 194 -16.66 -2.38 -16.04
C ALA A 194 -16.41 -3.26 -17.27
N ARG A 195 -17.05 -2.96 -18.41
CA ARG A 195 -16.81 -3.66 -19.67
C ARG A 195 -15.41 -3.40 -20.23
N ALA A 196 -14.92 -2.16 -20.19
CA ALA A 196 -13.57 -1.83 -20.62
C ALA A 196 -12.49 -2.57 -19.80
N CYS A 197 -12.73 -2.77 -18.51
CA CYS A 197 -11.80 -3.48 -17.62
C CYS A 197 -12.04 -4.99 -17.50
N TYR A 198 -13.10 -5.53 -18.08
CA TYR A 198 -13.42 -6.97 -18.05
C TYR A 198 -12.25 -7.87 -18.52
N PRO A 199 -11.46 -7.51 -19.56
CA PRO A 199 -10.29 -8.30 -19.97
C PRO A 199 -9.11 -8.29 -18.98
N HIS A 200 -9.17 -7.47 -17.93
CA HIS A 200 -8.08 -7.15 -17.01
C HIS A 200 -8.48 -7.45 -15.56
N PRO A 201 -8.59 -8.72 -15.14
CA PRO A 201 -9.03 -9.10 -13.79
C PRO A 201 -8.09 -8.59 -12.69
N GLU A 202 -6.81 -8.39 -13.02
CA GLU A 202 -5.82 -7.77 -12.12
C GLU A 202 -6.05 -6.26 -11.88
N CYS A 203 -6.91 -5.61 -12.66
CA CYS A 203 -7.39 -4.26 -12.36
C CYS A 203 -8.47 -4.31 -11.28
N VAL A 204 -8.05 -4.29 -10.02
CA VAL A 204 -8.96 -4.44 -8.86
C VAL A 204 -9.81 -3.20 -8.59
N MET A 205 -9.39 -2.03 -9.07
CA MET A 205 -10.13 -0.78 -8.97
C MET A 205 -9.99 0.05 -10.23
N ASN A 206 -11.10 0.56 -10.74
CA ASN A 206 -11.16 1.41 -11.93
C ASN A 206 -11.96 2.70 -11.67
N ALA A 207 -11.66 3.75 -12.43
CA ALA A 207 -12.49 4.95 -12.48
C ALA A 207 -13.79 4.61 -13.20
N ARG A 208 -14.88 5.28 -12.82
CA ARG A 208 -16.18 5.08 -13.46
C ARG A 208 -16.49 6.24 -14.38
N ARG A 209 -16.30 6.01 -15.67
CA ARG A 209 -16.55 6.98 -16.73
C ARG A 209 -17.49 6.40 -17.75
N TRP A 210 -18.34 7.26 -18.30
CA TRP A 210 -19.14 6.94 -19.47
C TRP A 210 -18.24 7.06 -20.71
N ILE A 211 -17.65 5.94 -21.10
CA ILE A 211 -16.71 5.83 -22.23
C ILE A 211 -17.37 5.16 -23.43
N MET A 212 -17.00 5.61 -24.62
CA MET A 212 -17.38 4.95 -25.88
C MET A 212 -16.45 3.77 -26.13
N LEU A 213 -16.99 2.56 -25.99
CA LEU A 213 -16.22 1.33 -26.12
C LEU A 213 -15.87 1.05 -27.59
N GLU A 214 -14.60 0.89 -27.85
CA GLU A 214 -14.10 0.36 -29.11
C GLU A 214 -14.12 -1.17 -29.07
N LYS A 215 -14.45 -1.78 -30.20
CA LYS A 215 -14.56 -3.23 -30.29
C LYS A 215 -13.17 -3.86 -30.07
N ASP A 216 -13.12 -4.84 -29.16
CA ASP A 216 -11.92 -5.62 -28.84
C ASP A 216 -10.71 -4.79 -28.31
N SER A 217 -10.94 -3.56 -27.84
CA SER A 217 -9.88 -2.73 -27.28
C SER A 217 -9.44 -3.21 -25.89
N LEU A 218 -8.11 -3.29 -25.70
CA LEU A 218 -7.48 -3.65 -24.42
C LEU A 218 -6.92 -2.44 -23.66
N THR A 219 -6.96 -1.23 -24.24
CA THR A 219 -6.28 -0.04 -23.71
C THR A 219 -7.24 0.99 -23.14
N GLN A 220 -8.56 0.73 -23.16
CA GLN A 220 -9.59 1.67 -22.70
C GLN A 220 -9.94 1.53 -21.21
N CYS A 221 -9.40 0.53 -20.49
CA CYS A 221 -9.71 0.34 -19.08
C CYS A 221 -9.13 1.50 -18.24
N PRO A 222 -9.97 2.32 -17.57
CA PRO A 222 -9.47 3.39 -16.72
C PRO A 222 -9.03 2.85 -15.36
N CYS A 223 -7.99 2.03 -15.37
CA CYS A 223 -7.51 1.32 -14.19
C CYS A 223 -6.81 2.27 -13.22
N LEU A 224 -7.16 2.16 -11.94
CA LEU A 224 -6.56 2.96 -10.87
C LEU A 224 -5.61 2.12 -10.00
N ALA A 225 -5.88 0.82 -9.87
CA ALA A 225 -5.03 -0.09 -9.09
C ALA A 225 -4.88 -1.44 -9.81
N LEU A 226 -3.64 -1.76 -10.16
CA LEU A 226 -3.20 -3.01 -10.74
C LEU A 226 -2.58 -3.89 -9.65
N ILE A 227 -3.19 -5.05 -9.38
CA ILE A 227 -2.69 -6.04 -8.42
C ILE A 227 -2.69 -7.42 -9.07
N ASP A 228 -1.49 -7.95 -9.33
CA ASP A 228 -1.30 -9.32 -9.82
C ASP A 228 -0.22 -10.00 -8.98
N ASN A 229 -0.67 -10.78 -7.99
CA ASN A 229 0.20 -11.45 -7.03
C ASN A 229 0.06 -12.96 -7.16
N ASP A 230 1.17 -13.65 -7.37
CA ASP A 230 1.31 -15.06 -7.06
C ASP A 230 2.18 -15.19 -5.81
N ILE A 231 1.56 -15.52 -4.67
CA ILE A 231 2.20 -15.48 -3.35
C ILE A 231 2.79 -16.83 -2.94
N ALA A 232 2.51 -17.91 -3.68
CA ALA A 232 2.99 -19.25 -3.37
C ALA A 232 3.17 -20.10 -4.64
N PRO A 233 4.16 -19.77 -5.49
CA PRO A 233 4.48 -20.58 -6.67
C PRO A 233 4.75 -22.03 -6.27
N LYS A 234 4.13 -22.98 -6.98
CA LYS A 234 4.11 -24.40 -6.60
C LYS A 234 5.30 -25.18 -7.15
N THR A 235 5.78 -24.80 -8.33
CA THR A 235 6.88 -25.49 -9.01
C THR A 235 8.08 -24.56 -9.23
N TYR A 236 9.28 -25.13 -9.30
CA TYR A 236 10.50 -24.37 -9.56
C TYR A 236 10.46 -23.69 -10.92
N ALA A 237 9.89 -24.35 -11.94
CA ALA A 237 9.74 -23.80 -13.29
C ALA A 237 8.82 -22.57 -13.31
N GLU A 238 7.65 -22.64 -12.66
CA GLU A 238 6.74 -21.49 -12.54
C GLU A 238 7.38 -20.35 -11.74
N TRP A 239 8.08 -20.68 -10.65
CA TRP A 239 8.75 -19.67 -9.84
C TRP A 239 9.84 -18.99 -10.65
N MET A 240 10.72 -19.72 -11.32
CA MET A 240 11.86 -19.15 -12.05
C MET A 240 11.45 -18.42 -13.32
N ASN A 241 10.43 -18.91 -14.02
CA ASN A 241 9.90 -18.30 -15.25
C ASN A 241 8.42 -17.87 -15.07
N PRO A 242 8.17 -16.80 -14.29
CA PRO A 242 6.81 -16.34 -14.03
C PRO A 242 6.20 -15.69 -15.28
N LYS A 243 4.86 -15.62 -15.30
CA LYS A 243 4.10 -14.97 -16.39
C LYS A 243 4.62 -13.55 -16.64
N ASN A 244 4.93 -13.24 -17.91
CA ASN A 244 5.31 -11.90 -18.34
C ASN A 244 4.08 -10.99 -18.40
N VAL A 245 4.14 -9.86 -17.70
CA VAL A 245 3.05 -8.90 -17.59
C VAL A 245 3.39 -7.54 -18.21
N THR A 246 4.56 -7.39 -18.85
CA THR A 246 5.03 -6.11 -19.41
C THR A 246 4.00 -5.48 -20.35
N THR A 247 3.47 -6.25 -21.31
CA THR A 247 2.42 -5.78 -22.23
C THR A 247 1.12 -5.43 -21.50
N LYS A 248 0.78 -6.16 -20.44
CA LYS A 248 -0.44 -5.93 -19.66
C LYS A 248 -0.35 -4.62 -18.86
N VAL A 249 0.80 -4.39 -18.23
CA VAL A 249 1.11 -3.13 -17.53
C VAL A 249 1.05 -1.97 -18.51
N ALA A 250 1.66 -2.09 -19.69
CA ALA A 250 1.61 -1.06 -20.74
C ALA A 250 0.18 -0.75 -21.18
N GLN A 251 -0.64 -1.78 -21.44
CA GLN A 251 -2.05 -1.63 -21.81
C GLN A 251 -2.87 -0.88 -20.76
N LEU A 252 -2.71 -1.23 -19.48
CA LEU A 252 -3.43 -0.57 -18.39
C LEU A 252 -2.91 0.84 -18.10
N ALA A 253 -1.61 1.08 -18.32
CA ALA A 253 -0.98 2.39 -18.18
C ALA A 253 -1.33 3.37 -19.31
N THR A 254 -1.77 2.87 -20.48
CA THR A 254 -2.08 3.70 -21.66
C THR A 254 -3.09 4.81 -21.35
N THR A 255 -4.02 4.59 -20.41
CA THR A 255 -5.02 5.59 -20.03
C THR A 255 -4.49 6.70 -19.11
N GLY A 256 -3.31 6.52 -18.50
CA GLY A 256 -2.71 7.46 -17.56
C GLY A 256 -3.33 7.46 -16.15
N PHE A 257 -4.28 6.55 -15.86
CA PHE A 257 -4.99 6.56 -14.56
C PHE A 257 -4.33 5.70 -13.48
N LEU A 258 -3.32 4.88 -13.77
CA LEU A 258 -2.76 4.00 -12.75
C LEU A 258 -2.14 4.80 -11.59
N GLN A 259 -2.58 4.48 -10.38
CA GLN A 259 -2.08 5.09 -9.14
C GLN A 259 -1.31 4.07 -8.29
N ILE A 260 -1.61 2.78 -8.48
CA ILE A 260 -1.11 1.68 -7.67
C ILE A 260 -0.72 0.53 -8.61
N VAL A 261 0.53 0.09 -8.51
CA VAL A 261 1.04 -1.12 -9.17
C VAL A 261 1.63 -2.03 -8.10
N GLN A 262 1.04 -3.20 -7.93
CA GLN A 262 1.55 -4.24 -7.04
C GLN A 262 1.65 -5.56 -7.80
N LEU A 263 2.89 -6.03 -7.95
CA LEU A 263 3.21 -7.26 -8.68
C LEU A 263 4.10 -8.15 -7.81
N THR A 264 3.70 -9.41 -7.65
CA THR A 264 4.48 -10.43 -6.94
C THR A 264 4.61 -11.68 -7.81
N ASN A 265 5.84 -12.16 -8.04
CA ASN A 265 6.14 -13.28 -8.93
C ASN A 265 5.52 -13.11 -10.34
N ARG A 266 5.77 -11.96 -10.97
CA ARG A 266 5.38 -11.64 -12.35
C ARG A 266 6.55 -11.02 -13.08
N LYS A 267 6.86 -11.48 -14.28
CA LYS A 267 7.99 -10.93 -15.03
C LYS A 267 7.64 -9.53 -15.57
N LEU A 268 8.31 -8.51 -15.04
CA LEU A 268 8.33 -7.12 -15.47
C LEU A 268 9.79 -6.63 -15.51
N GLU A 269 10.51 -7.11 -16.52
CA GLU A 269 11.93 -6.85 -16.69
C GLU A 269 12.20 -5.38 -17.01
N VAL A 270 11.35 -4.79 -17.85
CA VAL A 270 11.40 -3.39 -18.26
C VAL A 270 10.09 -2.73 -17.84
N ILE A 271 10.19 -1.56 -17.20
CA ILE A 271 9.03 -0.73 -16.89
C ILE A 271 8.61 -0.01 -18.19
N PRO A 272 7.37 -0.19 -18.68
CA PRO A 272 6.94 0.33 -19.97
C PRO A 272 6.81 1.86 -19.97
N GLU A 273 7.09 2.49 -21.10
CA GLU A 273 7.06 3.96 -21.28
C GLU A 273 5.67 4.54 -21.00
N GLU A 274 4.60 3.80 -21.26
CA GLU A 274 3.23 4.22 -21.00
C GLU A 274 2.99 4.55 -19.51
N LEU A 275 3.76 3.93 -18.60
CA LEU A 275 3.66 4.19 -17.17
C LEU A 275 4.16 5.61 -16.80
N ARG A 276 4.99 6.24 -17.64
CA ARG A 276 5.38 7.64 -17.50
C ARG A 276 4.19 8.60 -17.53
N GLY A 277 3.15 8.27 -18.30
CA GLY A 277 1.91 9.05 -18.37
C GLY A 277 1.06 9.01 -17.10
N CYS A 278 1.35 8.08 -16.17
CA CYS A 278 0.60 7.89 -14.94
C CYS A 278 1.10 8.82 -13.81
N THR A 279 0.94 10.13 -14.01
CA THR A 279 1.49 11.18 -13.12
C THR A 279 0.94 11.16 -11.68
N ASP A 280 -0.24 10.55 -11.47
CA ASP A 280 -0.86 10.35 -10.15
C ASP A 280 -0.38 9.07 -9.43
N MET A 281 0.69 8.42 -9.91
CA MET A 281 1.26 7.22 -9.30
C MET A 281 1.68 7.46 -7.86
N ARG A 282 1.21 6.61 -6.95
CA ARG A 282 1.40 6.74 -5.50
C ARG A 282 2.04 5.52 -4.86
N TYR A 283 1.86 4.35 -5.45
CA TYR A 283 2.29 3.09 -4.84
C TYR A 283 2.87 2.16 -5.90
N ILE A 284 4.13 1.79 -5.75
CA ILE A 284 4.80 0.77 -6.56
C ILE A 284 5.37 -0.29 -5.63
N SER A 285 4.95 -1.54 -5.82
CA SER A 285 5.51 -2.71 -5.14
C SER A 285 5.82 -3.79 -6.17
N LEU A 286 7.11 -4.03 -6.40
CA LEU A 286 7.62 -5.00 -7.36
C LEU A 286 8.41 -6.07 -6.58
N VAL A 287 7.82 -7.25 -6.41
CA VAL A 287 8.44 -8.36 -5.67
C VAL A 287 8.66 -9.54 -6.61
N TYR A 288 9.92 -9.95 -6.76
CA TYR A 288 10.37 -11.02 -7.64
C TYR A 288 9.98 -10.82 -9.11
N THR A 289 10.09 -9.57 -9.58
CA THR A 289 9.62 -9.17 -10.91
C THR A 289 10.66 -9.20 -12.01
N HIS A 290 11.88 -9.64 -11.73
CA HIS A 290 13.02 -9.59 -12.67
C HIS A 290 13.40 -8.18 -13.14
N THR A 291 12.95 -7.14 -12.42
CA THR A 291 13.30 -5.75 -12.73
C THR A 291 14.76 -5.50 -12.35
N GLN A 292 15.59 -5.14 -13.34
CA GLN A 292 17.03 -4.94 -13.17
C GLN A 292 17.42 -3.46 -13.04
N THR A 293 16.61 -2.57 -13.59
CA THR A 293 16.83 -1.13 -13.53
C THR A 293 15.50 -0.38 -13.63
N PHE A 294 15.53 0.90 -13.27
CA PHE A 294 14.41 1.83 -13.47
C PHE A 294 14.71 2.74 -14.66
N PRO A 295 13.68 3.14 -15.44
CA PRO A 295 13.86 4.07 -16.54
C PRO A 295 14.24 5.46 -16.02
N VAL A 296 14.99 6.22 -16.82
CA VAL A 296 15.49 7.55 -16.42
C VAL A 296 14.38 8.53 -16.05
N TRP A 297 13.20 8.43 -16.67
CA TRP A 297 12.04 9.29 -16.38
C TRP A 297 11.34 8.97 -15.05
N ILE A 298 11.76 7.94 -14.31
CA ILE A 298 11.08 7.53 -13.07
C ILE A 298 10.98 8.67 -12.04
N HIS A 299 11.91 9.62 -12.06
CA HIS A 299 11.91 10.80 -11.19
C HIS A 299 10.68 11.69 -11.40
N GLU A 300 10.05 11.64 -12.58
CA GLU A 300 8.83 12.40 -12.92
C GLU A 300 7.60 11.96 -12.08
N LEU A 301 7.66 10.78 -11.43
CA LEU A 301 6.60 10.29 -10.54
C LEU A 301 6.64 10.95 -9.15
N THR A 302 6.53 12.28 -9.13
CA THR A 302 6.66 13.14 -7.94
C THR A 302 5.63 12.89 -6.83
N GLN A 303 4.53 12.20 -7.15
CA GLN A 303 3.45 11.83 -6.21
C GLN A 303 3.65 10.46 -5.56
N LEU A 304 4.76 9.76 -5.85
CA LEU A 304 5.01 8.43 -5.31
C LEU A 304 5.21 8.50 -3.78
N GLU A 305 4.40 7.75 -3.03
CA GLU A 305 4.43 7.71 -1.56
C GLU A 305 5.08 6.44 -1.02
N TYR A 306 5.02 5.34 -1.80
CA TYR A 306 5.51 4.03 -1.42
C TYR A 306 6.24 3.36 -2.58
N LEU A 307 7.49 2.98 -2.35
CA LEU A 307 8.30 2.19 -3.28
C LEU A 307 8.86 0.96 -2.57
N ARG A 308 8.47 -0.23 -3.03
CA ARG A 308 9.08 -1.50 -2.64
C ARG A 308 9.61 -2.21 -3.88
N VAL A 309 10.87 -2.59 -3.86
CA VAL A 309 11.49 -3.41 -4.91
C VAL A 309 12.27 -4.53 -4.27
N GLU A 310 11.86 -5.75 -4.57
CA GLU A 310 12.51 -6.96 -4.07
C GLU A 310 12.88 -7.90 -5.21
N GLY A 311 14.18 -8.12 -5.40
CA GLY A 311 14.69 -9.03 -6.43
C GLY A 311 14.61 -10.49 -6.01
N LYS A 312 14.76 -11.42 -6.96
CA LYS A 312 15.11 -12.81 -6.63
C LYS A 312 16.59 -12.89 -6.29
N PRO A 313 17.03 -13.93 -5.55
CA PRO A 313 18.45 -14.12 -5.25
C PRO A 313 19.37 -14.14 -6.49
N THR A 314 18.85 -14.57 -7.64
CA THR A 314 19.59 -14.66 -8.91
C THR A 314 19.34 -13.50 -9.87
N VAL A 315 18.24 -12.77 -9.73
CA VAL A 315 17.83 -11.68 -10.65
C VAL A 315 17.13 -10.58 -9.85
N GLY A 316 17.74 -9.41 -9.78
CA GLY A 316 17.21 -8.24 -9.07
C GLY A 316 17.82 -6.95 -9.63
N LEU A 317 17.66 -5.84 -8.91
CA LEU A 317 18.24 -4.57 -9.33
C LEU A 317 19.77 -4.65 -9.42
N VAL A 318 20.30 -4.08 -10.50
CA VAL A 318 21.74 -3.97 -10.77
C VAL A 318 22.18 -2.51 -10.66
N SER A 319 21.34 -1.58 -11.14
CA SER A 319 21.60 -0.15 -11.06
C SER A 319 20.30 0.65 -10.98
N LEU A 320 20.41 1.88 -10.46
CA LEU A 320 19.34 2.87 -10.41
C LEU A 320 19.84 4.17 -11.06
N PRO A 321 18.98 4.95 -11.74
CA PRO A 321 19.34 6.27 -12.24
C PRO A 321 19.84 7.18 -11.10
N ALA A 322 20.89 7.97 -11.36
CA ALA A 322 21.54 8.79 -10.33
C ALA A 322 20.63 9.89 -9.76
N ASP A 323 19.68 10.37 -10.56
CA ASP A 323 18.69 11.41 -10.28
C ASP A 323 17.33 10.87 -9.83
N MET A 324 17.19 9.54 -9.69
CA MET A 324 15.92 8.85 -9.44
C MET A 324 15.11 9.47 -8.28
N PHE A 325 15.78 9.91 -7.23
CA PHE A 325 15.14 10.37 -5.99
C PHE A 325 15.07 11.90 -5.86
N ASP A 326 15.59 12.67 -6.80
CA ASP A 326 15.78 14.12 -6.66
C ASP A 326 14.47 14.89 -6.47
N GLU A 327 13.39 14.48 -7.15
CA GLU A 327 12.07 15.13 -7.09
C GLU A 327 11.02 14.34 -6.30
N MET A 328 11.41 13.26 -5.62
CA MET A 328 10.49 12.33 -4.93
C MET A 328 10.15 12.76 -3.50
N SER A 329 9.79 14.03 -3.31
CA SER A 329 9.50 14.63 -1.99
C SER A 329 8.28 14.04 -1.26
N SER A 330 7.40 13.35 -1.98
CA SER A 330 6.22 12.66 -1.45
C SER A 330 6.55 11.26 -0.89
N LEU A 331 7.73 10.71 -1.18
CA LEU A 331 8.07 9.33 -0.83
C LEU A 331 8.21 9.19 0.69
N THR A 332 7.39 8.33 1.27
CA THR A 332 7.36 8.08 2.72
C THR A 332 7.97 6.74 3.10
N THR A 333 7.97 5.78 2.17
CA THR A 333 8.46 4.43 2.40
C THR A 333 9.32 3.98 1.22
N LEU A 334 10.57 3.62 1.51
CA LEU A 334 11.50 3.01 0.57
C LEU A 334 11.95 1.67 1.14
N HIS A 335 11.63 0.59 0.43
CA HIS A 335 12.06 -0.76 0.77
C HIS A 335 12.76 -1.40 -0.43
N LEU A 336 14.07 -1.65 -0.28
CA LEU A 336 14.88 -2.35 -1.25
C LEU A 336 15.33 -3.69 -0.66
N GLY A 337 14.95 -4.79 -1.31
CA GLY A 337 15.20 -6.15 -0.81
C GLY A 337 15.85 -7.03 -1.87
N SER A 338 16.73 -7.94 -1.47
CA SER A 338 17.22 -9.04 -2.33
C SER A 338 17.73 -8.55 -3.70
N ASN A 339 18.46 -7.45 -3.68
CA ASN A 339 19.12 -6.82 -4.83
C ASN A 339 20.62 -7.09 -4.74
N VAL A 340 20.99 -8.35 -4.95
CA VAL A 340 22.34 -8.88 -4.66
C VAL A 340 23.44 -8.18 -5.45
N ALA A 341 23.15 -7.73 -6.67
CA ALA A 341 24.11 -7.08 -7.58
C ALA A 341 24.18 -5.55 -7.43
N LEU A 342 23.27 -4.93 -6.67
CA LEU A 342 23.23 -3.48 -6.49
C LEU A 342 24.34 -3.03 -5.55
N THR A 343 25.26 -2.22 -6.06
CA THR A 343 26.46 -1.78 -5.32
C THR A 343 26.30 -0.43 -4.64
N GLN A 344 25.46 0.44 -5.18
CA GLN A 344 25.26 1.81 -4.74
C GLN A 344 23.80 2.24 -4.89
N LEU A 345 23.40 3.23 -4.09
CA LEU A 345 22.09 3.87 -4.18
C LEU A 345 22.24 5.34 -4.63
N PRO A 346 21.27 5.88 -5.38
CA PRO A 346 21.21 7.31 -5.69
C PRO A 346 21.11 8.18 -4.44
N SER A 347 21.42 9.47 -4.58
CA SER A 347 21.33 10.43 -3.47
C SER A 347 19.92 10.47 -2.86
N PHE A 348 19.84 10.63 -1.54
CA PHE A 348 18.55 10.77 -0.83
C PHE A 348 18.12 12.23 -0.62
N HIS A 349 18.78 13.18 -1.27
CA HIS A 349 18.53 14.62 -1.08
C HIS A 349 17.05 15.02 -1.33
N GLY A 350 16.38 14.44 -2.32
CA GLY A 350 14.97 14.71 -2.61
C GLY A 350 13.97 14.04 -1.65
N LEU A 351 14.39 13.08 -0.83
CA LEU A 351 13.52 12.23 0.00
C LEU A 351 13.10 12.88 1.34
N THR A 352 12.68 14.15 1.31
CA THR A 352 12.40 14.99 2.49
C THR A 352 11.22 14.53 3.36
N SER A 353 10.36 13.63 2.84
CA SER A 353 9.23 13.05 3.59
C SER A 353 9.42 11.60 3.98
N LEU A 354 10.62 11.02 3.78
CA LEU A 354 10.88 9.62 4.05
C LEU A 354 10.75 9.32 5.54
N LYS A 355 9.90 8.33 5.86
CA LYS A 355 9.63 7.86 7.23
C LYS A 355 10.19 6.49 7.50
N MET A 356 10.25 5.63 6.48
CA MET A 356 10.78 4.28 6.60
C MET A 356 11.75 3.99 5.47
N LEU A 357 12.96 3.59 5.85
CA LEU A 357 13.98 3.05 4.96
C LEU A 357 14.28 1.62 5.40
N ALA A 358 14.09 0.67 4.49
CA ALA A 358 14.45 -0.72 4.69
C ALA A 358 15.36 -1.19 3.55
N VAL A 359 16.56 -1.65 3.90
CA VAL A 359 17.50 -2.29 2.99
C VAL A 359 17.71 -3.71 3.48
N ALA A 360 17.33 -4.69 2.67
CA ALA A 360 17.38 -6.10 3.01
C ALA A 360 18.13 -6.90 1.94
N VAL A 361 18.94 -7.89 2.34
CA VAL A 361 19.63 -8.83 1.46
C VAL A 361 20.35 -8.09 0.31
N SER A 362 21.23 -7.18 0.69
CA SER A 362 22.00 -6.33 -0.22
C SER A 362 23.48 -6.69 -0.09
N LEU A 363 23.86 -7.80 -0.71
CA LEU A 363 25.17 -8.44 -0.50
C LEU A 363 26.36 -7.69 -1.12
N SER A 364 26.11 -6.80 -2.10
CA SER A 364 27.15 -6.02 -2.77
C SER A 364 27.10 -4.53 -2.45
N LEU A 365 26.15 -4.09 -1.62
CA LEU A 365 25.98 -2.67 -1.27
C LEU A 365 27.11 -2.22 -0.36
N LEU A 366 27.91 -1.25 -0.82
CA LEU A 366 29.12 -0.81 -0.14
C LEU A 366 28.86 0.30 0.88
N GLU A 367 27.98 1.24 0.54
CA GLU A 367 27.68 2.41 1.34
C GLU A 367 26.22 2.84 1.19
N LEU A 368 25.72 3.54 2.20
CA LEU A 368 24.42 4.23 2.14
C LEU A 368 24.66 5.71 1.82
N PRO A 369 23.80 6.35 1.01
CA PRO A 369 23.85 7.80 0.77
C PRO A 369 23.70 8.61 2.06
N ALA A 370 24.16 9.85 2.03
CA ALA A 370 24.02 10.77 3.17
C ALA A 370 22.55 10.97 3.57
N PHE A 371 22.31 11.12 4.87
CA PHE A 371 20.98 11.29 5.45
C PHE A 371 20.60 12.76 5.69
N ASP A 372 21.31 13.69 5.05
CA ASP A 372 21.22 15.14 5.25
C ASP A 372 19.79 15.70 5.15
N SER A 373 18.95 15.10 4.30
CA SER A 373 17.57 15.52 4.05
C SER A 373 16.50 14.67 4.74
N LEU A 374 16.90 13.61 5.47
CA LEU A 374 15.99 12.60 6.05
C LEU A 374 15.42 13.01 7.43
N HIS A 375 14.94 14.24 7.56
CA HIS A 375 14.49 14.81 8.85
C HIS A 375 13.29 14.10 9.47
N LYS A 376 12.49 13.38 8.67
CA LYS A 376 11.28 12.67 9.11
C LYS A 376 11.49 11.15 9.25
N LEU A 377 12.72 10.67 9.19
CA LEU A 377 12.98 9.22 9.27
C LEU A 377 12.62 8.69 10.66
N GLU A 378 11.62 7.80 10.71
CA GLU A 378 11.11 7.20 11.93
C GLU A 378 11.61 5.76 12.10
N ARG A 379 11.87 5.05 11.00
CA ARG A 379 12.23 3.63 10.99
C ARG A 379 13.36 3.35 10.01
N LEU A 380 14.44 2.75 10.51
CA LEU A 380 15.56 2.25 9.71
C LEU A 380 15.73 0.75 9.94
N ILE A 381 15.73 -0.02 8.87
CA ILE A 381 15.97 -1.47 8.90
C ILE A 381 17.11 -1.79 7.93
N ILE A 382 18.18 -2.39 8.44
CA ILE A 382 19.31 -2.88 7.65
C ILE A 382 19.46 -4.37 7.92
N ALA A 383 19.01 -5.22 7.00
CA ALA A 383 19.06 -6.66 7.16
C ALA A 383 19.97 -7.30 6.12
N ILE A 384 21.01 -8.02 6.55
CA ILE A 384 21.91 -8.76 5.63
C ILE A 384 22.51 -7.80 4.59
N ALA A 385 23.36 -6.89 5.07
CA ALA A 385 24.15 -5.97 4.25
C ALA A 385 25.65 -6.09 4.63
N PRO A 386 26.27 -7.27 4.38
CA PRO A 386 27.53 -7.63 4.99
C PRO A 386 28.74 -6.83 4.51
N GLN A 387 28.63 -6.05 3.42
CA GLN A 387 29.72 -5.23 2.89
C GLN A 387 29.69 -3.78 3.41
N LEU A 388 28.63 -3.39 4.11
CA LEU A 388 28.47 -2.03 4.61
C LEU A 388 29.41 -1.81 5.81
N ASP A 389 30.41 -0.96 5.62
CA ASP A 389 31.49 -0.72 6.59
C ASP A 389 31.12 0.32 7.66
N SER A 390 30.20 1.23 7.33
CA SER A 390 29.89 2.41 8.12
C SER A 390 28.43 2.83 7.90
N LEU A 391 27.95 3.73 8.75
CA LEU A 391 26.61 4.30 8.64
C LEU A 391 26.71 5.81 8.37
N PRO A 392 25.74 6.41 7.64
CA PRO A 392 25.67 7.86 7.49
C PRO A 392 25.50 8.58 8.82
N ASP A 393 25.72 9.90 8.84
CA ASP A 393 25.49 10.72 10.03
C ASP A 393 23.99 10.81 10.34
N PHE A 394 23.61 10.57 11.60
CA PHE A 394 22.23 10.65 12.06
C PHE A 394 21.88 12.01 12.66
N LEU A 395 22.81 12.98 12.68
CA LEU A 395 22.56 14.36 13.11
C LEU A 395 21.27 14.98 12.53
N PRO A 396 20.92 14.78 11.24
CA PRO A 396 19.71 15.36 10.66
C PRO A 396 18.40 14.69 11.10
N ILE A 397 18.46 13.52 11.74
CA ILE A 397 17.30 12.70 12.10
C ILE A 397 16.84 13.05 13.51
N HIS A 398 15.61 13.56 13.64
CA HIS A 398 15.11 14.06 14.93
C HIS A 398 14.23 13.07 15.72
N ASP A 399 13.48 12.19 15.05
CA ASP A 399 12.48 11.32 15.69
C ASP A 399 12.60 9.85 15.27
N LEU A 400 13.79 9.26 15.42
CA LEU A 400 14.00 7.85 15.13
C LEU A 400 13.31 6.98 16.20
N LYS A 401 12.29 6.23 15.79
CA LYS A 401 11.45 5.35 16.64
C LYS A 401 11.92 3.90 16.64
N SER A 402 12.49 3.44 15.53
CA SER A 402 13.01 2.09 15.40
C SER A 402 14.27 2.08 14.56
N PHE A 403 15.31 1.43 15.06
CA PHE A 403 16.51 1.10 14.29
C PHE A 403 16.87 -0.36 14.55
N VAL A 404 16.79 -1.17 13.49
CA VAL A 404 17.05 -2.61 13.57
C VAL A 404 18.09 -2.98 12.53
N THR A 405 19.14 -3.65 12.97
CA THR A 405 20.07 -4.35 12.11
C THR A 405 19.90 -5.85 12.31
N ILE A 406 19.99 -6.61 11.23
CA ILE A 406 19.95 -8.07 11.27
C ILE A 406 21.18 -8.56 10.54
N ASP A 407 21.84 -9.54 11.15
CA ASP A 407 23.08 -10.14 10.68
C ASP A 407 24.32 -9.25 10.90
N ARG A 408 25.41 -9.49 10.15
CA ARG A 408 26.68 -8.77 10.25
C ARG A 408 26.55 -7.28 9.97
N GLY A 409 26.99 -6.45 10.92
CA GLY A 409 27.31 -5.03 10.73
C GLY A 409 28.79 -4.76 11.05
N MET A 410 29.63 -4.52 10.03
CA MET A 410 31.07 -4.34 10.22
C MET A 410 31.40 -3.12 11.09
N TRP A 411 30.54 -2.10 11.06
CA TRP A 411 30.65 -0.89 11.89
C TRP A 411 30.72 -1.18 13.40
N CYS A 412 30.25 -2.35 13.84
CA CYS A 412 30.29 -2.76 15.24
C CYS A 412 31.68 -3.10 15.77
N CYS A 413 32.67 -3.32 14.90
CA CYS A 413 33.98 -3.83 15.29
C CYS A 413 35.14 -3.30 14.46
N ASN A 414 34.89 -2.63 13.34
CA ASN A 414 35.95 -2.08 12.48
C ASN A 414 36.46 -0.69 12.92
N GLY A 415 36.07 -0.22 14.10
CA GLY A 415 36.46 1.10 14.61
C GLY A 415 35.53 2.26 14.25
N PHE A 416 34.42 2.02 13.52
CA PHE A 416 33.44 3.07 13.23
C PHE A 416 32.76 3.60 14.51
N LEU A 417 32.32 2.70 15.38
CA LEU A 417 31.59 3.03 16.62
C LEU A 417 32.49 3.24 17.85
N GLY A 418 33.79 3.08 17.72
CA GLY A 418 34.71 3.08 18.85
C GLY A 418 36.05 2.46 18.49
N GLU A 419 36.62 1.67 19.39
CA GLU A 419 37.88 0.97 19.12
C GLU A 419 37.69 -0.17 18.11
N CYS A 420 38.69 -0.38 17.27
CA CYS A 420 38.68 -1.50 16.33
C CYS A 420 39.01 -2.81 17.05
N ASP A 421 38.11 -3.79 16.95
CA ASP A 421 38.26 -5.14 17.49
C ASP A 421 38.02 -6.18 16.37
N LEU A 422 39.09 -6.55 15.67
CA LEU A 422 39.02 -7.56 14.61
C LEU A 422 38.86 -8.99 15.14
N GLN A 423 38.93 -9.22 16.46
CA GLN A 423 38.61 -10.52 17.06
C GLN A 423 37.11 -10.73 17.23
N ASN A 424 36.32 -9.65 17.15
CA ASN A 424 34.88 -9.74 17.17
C ASN A 424 34.39 -10.60 15.99
N PRO A 425 33.52 -11.61 16.22
CA PRO A 425 32.99 -12.46 15.16
C PRO A 425 32.35 -11.68 14.00
N LEU A 426 31.75 -10.52 14.27
CA LEU A 426 31.15 -9.63 13.25
C LEU A 426 32.17 -9.07 12.26
N CYS A 427 33.46 -9.07 12.59
CA CYS A 427 34.54 -8.63 11.70
C CYS A 427 35.27 -9.80 11.03
N GLY A 428 34.98 -11.04 11.41
CA GLY A 428 35.55 -12.24 10.77
C GLY A 428 34.95 -12.54 9.39
N VAL A 429 35.37 -13.65 8.79
CA VAL A 429 34.76 -14.18 7.56
C VAL A 429 33.34 -14.64 7.88
N HIS A 430 32.37 -14.22 7.08
CA HIS A 430 30.97 -14.51 7.37
C HIS A 430 30.64 -16.00 7.12
N PRO A 431 30.06 -16.73 8.09
CA PRO A 431 29.85 -18.17 7.99
C PRO A 431 28.83 -18.59 6.93
N VAL A 432 27.79 -17.78 6.69
CA VAL A 432 26.75 -18.05 5.68
C VAL A 432 27.13 -17.48 4.30
N TRP A 433 27.39 -16.17 4.22
CA TRP A 433 27.59 -15.49 2.94
C TRP A 433 29.02 -15.55 2.39
N GLY A 434 29.99 -16.02 3.18
CA GLY A 434 31.41 -16.07 2.79
C GLY A 434 32.06 -14.70 2.58
N SER A 435 31.44 -13.62 3.06
CA SER A 435 32.00 -12.27 2.90
C SER A 435 33.32 -12.11 3.67
N PRO A 436 34.28 -11.36 3.12
CA PRO A 436 35.64 -11.28 3.65
C PRO A 436 35.69 -10.65 5.05
N ALA A 437 36.77 -10.90 5.78
CA ALA A 437 37.02 -10.24 7.06
C ALA A 437 37.11 -8.71 6.88
N ALA A 438 36.62 -7.96 7.86
CA ALA A 438 36.68 -6.51 7.86
C ALA A 438 38.10 -6.04 8.18
N THR A 439 38.40 -4.79 7.82
CA THR A 439 39.65 -4.11 8.20
C THR A 439 39.31 -2.89 9.05
N CYS A 440 40.24 -2.46 9.90
CA CYS A 440 40.03 -1.26 10.71
C CYS A 440 39.92 -0.01 9.82
N LEU A 441 38.91 0.81 10.08
CA LEU A 441 38.73 2.09 9.42
C LEU A 441 39.79 3.10 9.88
N PRO A 442 40.16 4.06 9.02
CA PRO A 442 41.03 5.16 9.41
C PRO A 442 40.34 6.07 10.44
N ALA A 443 41.13 6.76 11.27
CA ALA A 443 40.65 7.56 12.39
C ALA A 443 39.72 8.74 12.01
N ASN A 444 39.64 9.10 10.73
CA ASN A 444 38.73 10.13 10.22
C ASN A 444 37.34 9.58 9.82
N ARG A 445 37.15 8.26 9.76
CA ARG A 445 35.87 7.61 9.45
C ARG A 445 35.24 7.02 10.72
N THR A 446 34.98 7.89 11.69
CA THR A 446 34.30 7.54 12.95
C THR A 446 32.88 8.11 12.98
N ALA A 447 31.99 7.44 13.71
CA ALA A 447 30.62 7.91 13.90
C ALA A 447 30.57 9.30 14.57
N SER A 448 29.60 10.12 14.15
CA SER A 448 29.31 11.38 14.83
C SER A 448 28.73 11.14 16.22
N ARG A 449 28.72 12.17 17.07
CA ARG A 449 28.09 12.07 18.40
C ARG A 449 26.61 11.70 18.30
N ALA A 450 25.89 12.29 17.35
CA ALA A 450 24.48 12.00 17.13
C ALA A 450 24.24 10.54 16.71
N THR A 451 25.10 10.01 15.83
CA THR A 451 25.05 8.59 15.42
C THR A 451 25.32 7.66 16.59
N LEU A 452 26.32 7.95 17.44
CA LEU A 452 26.60 7.17 18.64
C LEU A 452 25.43 7.18 19.63
N ASP A 453 24.82 8.35 19.88
CA ASP A 453 23.69 8.46 20.80
C ASP A 453 22.46 7.70 20.27
N ALA A 454 22.21 7.74 18.96
CA ALA A 454 21.15 6.95 18.32
C ALA A 454 21.41 5.44 18.44
N ILE A 455 22.64 4.99 18.24
CA ILE A 455 23.00 3.58 18.37
C ILE A 455 22.87 3.12 19.83
N ALA A 456 23.29 3.94 20.79
CA ALA A 456 23.12 3.65 22.21
C ALA A 456 21.64 3.43 22.57
N LYS A 457 20.74 4.27 22.04
CA LYS A 457 19.28 4.16 22.21
C LYS A 457 18.73 2.80 21.73
N PHE A 458 19.31 2.23 20.68
CA PHE A 458 18.85 0.97 20.06
C PHE A 458 19.82 -0.20 20.25
N SER A 459 20.78 -0.11 21.18
CA SER A 459 21.93 -1.02 21.29
C SER A 459 21.63 -2.53 21.19
N LYS A 460 20.48 -2.98 21.70
CA LYS A 460 20.04 -4.39 21.63
C LYS A 460 19.83 -4.92 20.20
N SER A 461 19.59 -4.05 19.23
CA SER A 461 19.24 -4.40 17.85
C SER A 461 20.27 -3.95 16.82
N ILE A 462 21.43 -3.40 17.21
CA ILE A 462 22.41 -2.82 16.26
C ILE A 462 23.65 -3.70 16.03
N CYS A 463 24.17 -4.30 17.08
CA CYS A 463 25.37 -5.16 17.03
C CYS A 463 25.03 -6.54 17.59
N GLY A 464 24.00 -7.15 17.00
CA GLY A 464 23.53 -8.49 17.35
C GLY A 464 24.50 -9.60 16.91
N GLY A 465 24.06 -10.85 17.03
CA GLY A 465 24.83 -12.00 16.56
C GLY A 465 24.77 -12.18 15.05
N LEU A 466 25.76 -12.90 14.51
CA LEU A 466 25.77 -13.38 13.13
C LEU A 466 24.65 -14.40 12.90
N LEU A 467 24.04 -14.37 11.71
CA LEU A 467 23.21 -15.47 11.25
C LEU A 467 24.06 -16.73 11.09
N ARG A 468 23.60 -17.84 11.66
CA ARG A 468 24.22 -19.16 11.48
C ARG A 468 23.55 -19.90 10.34
N PRO A 469 24.22 -20.89 9.72
CA PRO A 469 23.64 -21.72 8.66
C PRO A 469 22.30 -22.39 9.04
N THR A 470 22.06 -22.63 10.32
CA THR A 470 20.80 -23.18 10.86
C THR A 470 19.65 -22.19 10.92
N ASP A 471 19.96 -20.89 10.94
CA ASP A 471 18.98 -19.82 11.11
C ASP A 471 18.45 -19.33 9.76
N VAL A 472 19.15 -19.64 8.67
CA VAL A 472 18.91 -19.08 7.34
C VAL A 472 18.03 -19.98 6.51
N GLN A 473 16.97 -19.40 5.95
CA GLN A 473 16.21 -20.03 4.90
C GLN A 473 16.90 -19.81 3.56
N TYR A 474 17.50 -20.88 3.04
CA TYR A 474 18.14 -20.87 1.73
C TYR A 474 17.12 -20.59 0.61
N PRO A 475 17.55 -19.95 -0.49
CA PRO A 475 16.73 -19.81 -1.69
C PRO A 475 16.18 -21.17 -2.15
N PRO A 476 14.91 -21.23 -2.60
CA PRO A 476 14.36 -22.44 -3.20
C PRO A 476 15.24 -22.98 -4.33
N THR A 477 15.50 -24.29 -4.28
CA THR A 477 16.10 -25.08 -5.37
C THR A 477 15.05 -25.98 -6.00
N GLU A 478 15.33 -26.51 -7.19
CA GLU A 478 14.45 -27.46 -7.85
C GLU A 478 14.13 -28.68 -6.95
N GLU A 479 15.16 -29.24 -6.31
CA GLU A 479 15.03 -30.39 -5.40
C GLU A 479 14.16 -30.07 -4.18
N THR A 480 14.44 -28.95 -3.50
CA THR A 480 13.68 -28.56 -2.30
C THR A 480 12.22 -28.23 -2.60
N MET A 481 11.90 -27.69 -3.78
CA MET A 481 10.52 -27.46 -4.20
C MET A 481 9.83 -28.77 -4.63
N ALA A 482 10.55 -29.63 -5.37
CA ALA A 482 10.03 -30.94 -5.79
C ALA A 482 9.65 -31.82 -4.60
N SER A 483 10.45 -31.81 -3.53
CA SER A 483 10.13 -32.54 -2.29
C SER A 483 8.79 -32.12 -1.65
N CYS A 484 8.35 -30.89 -1.90
CA CYS A 484 7.12 -30.35 -1.35
C CYS A 484 5.90 -30.61 -2.24
N GLY A 485 6.09 -30.83 -3.54
CA GLY A 485 4.98 -31.02 -4.48
C GLY A 485 3.99 -29.86 -4.51
N GLY A 486 4.41 -28.64 -4.14
CA GLY A 486 3.55 -27.47 -4.05
C GLY A 486 2.55 -27.46 -2.88
N ILE A 487 2.76 -28.31 -1.87
CA ILE A 487 1.90 -28.41 -0.67
C ILE A 487 2.57 -27.68 0.50
N LEU A 488 1.87 -26.70 1.09
CA LEU A 488 2.34 -25.99 2.27
C LEU A 488 2.23 -26.86 3.53
N TYR A 489 3.13 -26.64 4.48
CA TYR A 489 3.19 -27.25 5.82
C TYR A 489 3.39 -28.78 5.87
N ARG A 490 3.44 -29.44 4.72
CA ARG A 490 3.84 -30.83 4.59
C ARG A 490 5.25 -31.05 5.16
N GLN A 491 5.43 -32.18 5.86
CA GLN A 491 6.76 -32.63 6.26
C GLN A 491 7.58 -33.06 5.03
N CYS A 492 8.81 -32.58 4.96
CA CYS A 492 9.77 -32.93 3.92
C CYS A 492 11.09 -33.37 4.55
N GLU A 493 11.94 -34.03 3.76
CA GLU A 493 13.21 -34.57 4.22
C GLU A 493 14.36 -33.80 3.57
N LEU A 494 15.31 -33.34 4.39
CA LEU A 494 16.57 -32.76 3.94
C LEU A 494 17.74 -33.47 4.64
N PRO A 495 18.84 -33.78 3.93
CA PRO A 495 19.97 -34.48 4.52
C PRO A 495 20.49 -33.76 5.77
N GLY A 496 20.63 -34.51 6.88
CA GLY A 496 21.21 -33.99 8.12
C GLY A 496 20.28 -33.15 9.00
N SER A 497 18.97 -33.08 8.71
CA SER A 497 17.99 -32.39 9.56
C SER A 497 16.83 -33.32 9.98
N PRO A 498 16.51 -33.42 11.28
CA PRO A 498 15.51 -34.36 11.78
C PRO A 498 14.06 -33.92 11.49
N ALA A 499 13.84 -32.64 11.20
CA ALA A 499 12.53 -32.10 10.85
C ALA A 499 12.69 -30.95 9.87
N ALA A 500 11.95 -31.00 8.76
CA ALA A 500 11.83 -29.93 7.79
C ALA A 500 10.38 -29.80 7.32
N ILE A 501 10.02 -28.58 6.90
CA ILE A 501 8.66 -28.21 6.53
C ILE A 501 8.64 -27.53 5.17
N CYS A 502 7.60 -27.79 4.39
CA CYS A 502 7.32 -27.07 3.17
C CYS A 502 6.73 -25.69 3.48
N TYR A 503 7.45 -24.63 3.10
CA TYR A 503 7.06 -23.26 3.43
C TYR A 503 7.44 -22.29 2.30
N ASN A 504 6.68 -21.20 2.17
CA ASN A 504 6.92 -20.12 1.20
C ASN A 504 7.33 -18.83 1.90
N ALA A 505 8.58 -18.75 2.35
CA ALA A 505 9.06 -17.51 2.98
C ALA A 505 9.07 -16.35 1.99
N ARG A 506 8.66 -15.17 2.47
CA ARG A 506 8.69 -13.92 1.68
C ARG A 506 8.06 -14.03 0.28
N PHE A 507 6.98 -14.79 0.10
CA PHE A 507 6.36 -15.06 -1.21
C PHE A 507 7.22 -15.85 -2.21
N MET A 508 8.32 -16.48 -1.77
CA MET A 508 9.12 -17.37 -2.62
C MET A 508 8.32 -18.64 -2.99
N GLY A 509 8.88 -19.48 -3.86
CA GLY A 509 8.32 -20.80 -4.14
C GLY A 509 8.20 -21.66 -2.87
N ILE A 510 7.20 -22.55 -2.83
CA ILE A 510 7.02 -23.51 -1.74
C ILE A 510 8.18 -24.49 -1.75
N ALA A 511 9.07 -24.39 -0.77
CA ALA A 511 10.28 -25.19 -0.69
C ALA A 511 10.46 -25.79 0.70
N CYS A 512 11.14 -26.92 0.74
CA CYS A 512 11.51 -27.56 2.00
C CYS A 512 12.53 -26.70 2.75
N THR A 513 12.23 -26.39 4.01
CA THR A 513 13.14 -25.66 4.89
C THR A 513 13.31 -26.37 6.23
N THR A 514 14.53 -26.33 6.74
CA THR A 514 14.91 -26.83 8.08
C THR A 514 14.68 -25.77 9.17
N SER A 515 14.18 -24.58 8.80
CA SER A 515 13.93 -23.50 9.73
C SER A 515 12.90 -23.92 10.79
N VAL A 516 13.24 -23.68 12.05
CA VAL A 516 12.35 -23.99 13.19
C VAL A 516 11.18 -23.00 13.30
N TYR A 517 11.32 -21.79 12.76
CA TYR A 517 10.34 -20.72 12.95
C TYR A 517 8.99 -21.02 12.26
N PRO A 518 8.94 -21.49 11.00
CA PRO A 518 7.67 -21.86 10.37
C PRO A 518 7.00 -23.07 11.05
N ILE A 519 7.79 -24.03 11.56
CA ILE A 519 7.27 -25.19 12.30
C ILE A 519 6.58 -24.74 13.59
N GLU A 520 7.27 -23.92 14.39
CA GLU A 520 6.72 -23.39 15.64
C GLU A 520 5.50 -22.50 15.39
N MET A 521 5.56 -21.63 14.37
CA MET A 521 4.44 -20.80 13.94
C MET A 521 3.21 -21.66 13.61
N ARG A 522 3.37 -22.70 12.78
CA ARG A 522 2.23 -23.50 12.34
C ARG A 522 1.67 -24.39 13.45
N ARG A 523 2.52 -24.94 14.33
CA ARG A 523 2.06 -25.66 15.54
C ARG A 523 1.17 -24.79 16.42
N ARG A 524 1.57 -23.53 16.64
CA ARG A 524 0.76 -22.58 17.42
C ARG A 524 -0.56 -22.23 16.73
N GLN A 525 -0.53 -22.04 15.41
CA GLN A 525 -1.75 -21.81 14.63
C GLN A 525 -2.73 -22.97 14.76
N ILE A 526 -2.27 -24.22 14.60
CA ILE A 526 -3.10 -25.42 14.75
C ILE A 526 -3.65 -25.54 16.17
N ALA A 527 -2.78 -25.43 17.19
CA ALA A 527 -3.17 -25.58 18.59
C ALA A 527 -4.20 -24.54 19.05
N GLN A 528 -4.18 -23.34 18.45
CA GLN A 528 -5.09 -22.25 18.79
C GLN A 528 -6.29 -22.14 17.83
N GLY A 529 -6.35 -22.96 16.77
CA GLY A 529 -7.38 -22.87 15.73
C GLY A 529 -7.36 -21.54 14.96
N VAL A 530 -6.17 -21.00 14.68
CA VAL A 530 -5.94 -19.70 14.03
C VAL A 530 -5.38 -19.89 12.63
N GLY A 531 -5.82 -19.06 11.68
CA GLY A 531 -5.38 -19.12 10.28
C GLY A 531 -6.15 -20.14 9.45
N ASP A 532 -5.49 -20.65 8.41
CA ASP A 532 -6.11 -21.58 7.47
C ASP A 532 -6.32 -22.95 8.13
N PRO A 533 -7.46 -23.64 7.91
CA PRO A 533 -7.71 -24.98 8.42
C PRO A 533 -6.54 -25.91 8.12
N CYS A 534 -6.17 -26.76 9.08
CA CYS A 534 -5.08 -27.69 8.88
C CYS A 534 -5.53 -28.94 8.11
N ASP A 535 -4.62 -29.51 7.34
CA ASP A 535 -4.83 -30.75 6.61
C ASP A 535 -4.25 -31.94 7.41
N PRO A 536 -5.08 -32.86 7.94
CA PRO A 536 -4.59 -34.00 8.71
C PRO A 536 -3.65 -34.93 7.93
N GLU A 537 -3.75 -34.98 6.59
CA GLU A 537 -2.87 -35.82 5.76
C GLU A 537 -1.42 -35.33 5.82
N TYR A 538 -1.20 -34.01 5.81
CA TYR A 538 0.12 -33.41 5.71
C TYR A 538 0.62 -32.78 7.01
N GLU A 539 -0.28 -32.46 7.94
CA GLU A 539 -0.01 -31.65 9.13
C GLU A 539 -0.25 -32.41 10.45
N ALA A 540 -0.54 -33.71 10.42
CA ALA A 540 -0.70 -34.52 11.65
C ALA A 540 0.54 -34.45 12.55
N TRP A 541 1.74 -34.39 11.97
CA TRP A 541 3.02 -34.25 12.68
C TRP A 541 3.19 -32.88 13.38
N LEU A 542 2.34 -31.90 13.04
CA LEU A 542 2.25 -30.59 13.71
C LEU A 542 1.12 -30.54 14.75
N GLY A 543 0.38 -31.64 14.95
CA GLY A 543 -0.73 -31.74 15.90
C GLY A 543 -2.11 -31.49 15.29
N CYS A 544 -2.23 -31.49 13.96
CA CYS A 544 -3.54 -31.47 13.28
C CYS A 544 -4.28 -32.79 13.56
N LYS A 545 -5.59 -32.74 13.76
CA LYS A 545 -6.44 -33.88 14.09
C LYS A 545 -7.56 -34.06 13.10
#